data_AF-A0AAD9KDW9-F1
#
_entry.id   AF-A0AAD9KDW9-F1
#
_cell.length_a   1.000
_cell.length_b   1.000
_cell.length_c   1.000
_cell.angle_alpha   90.00
_cell.angle_beta   90.00
_cell.angle_gamma   90.00
#
_symmetry.space_group_name_H-M   'P 1'
#
loop_
_entity.id
_entity.type
_entity.pdbx_description
1 polymer ?
#
loop_
_entity_poly.entity_id
_entity_poly.type
_entity_poly.pdbx_seq_one_letter_code
_entity_poly.pdbx_strand_id
1 'polypeptide(L)'
;IFVIGHGGYLLDQKIAKNVKGIDVVVGGHSHTFLYSGNPPSREKPKGDYPTVVKQDSGDEVLVVQAFAYGKYLGFLQLEFDDAGKGTSWAGQPIVLDKSVEQGEVC
;
A
#
# COMPACT_ATOMS: atom_id res chain seq x y z
N ILE A 1 -1.25 -13.16 5.77
CA ILE A 1 -2.60 -12.92 5.24
C ILE A 1 -2.69 -11.53 4.60
N PHE A 2 -3.18 -11.49 3.37
CA PHE A 2 -3.43 -10.26 2.61
C PHE A 2 -4.94 -10.01 2.50
N VAL A 3 -5.38 -8.79 2.79
CA VAL A 3 -6.75 -8.35 2.55
C VAL A 3 -6.75 -7.39 1.37
N ILE A 4 -7.57 -7.69 0.36
CA ILE A 4 -7.75 -6.83 -0.82
C ILE A 4 -9.19 -6.32 -0.81
N GLY A 5 -9.36 -5.01 -0.92
CA GLY A 5 -10.67 -4.40 -0.77
C GLY A 5 -10.83 -3.07 -1.50
N HIS A 6 -12.06 -2.55 -1.42
CA HIS A 6 -12.45 -1.29 -2.04
C HIS A 6 -13.32 -0.47 -1.07
N GLY A 7 -12.87 -0.37 0.18
CA GLY A 7 -13.62 0.25 1.28
C GLY A 7 -13.24 1.70 1.59
N GLY A 8 -12.11 2.18 1.03
CA GLY A 8 -11.56 3.50 1.31
C GLY A 8 -10.57 3.47 2.48
N TYR A 9 -9.59 4.37 2.41
CA TYR A 9 -8.40 4.37 3.27
C TYR A 9 -8.68 4.44 4.78
N LEU A 10 -9.77 5.09 5.20
CA LEU A 10 -10.16 5.11 6.62
C LEU A 10 -10.70 3.75 7.08
N LEU A 11 -11.44 3.05 6.24
CA LEU A 11 -11.91 1.70 6.56
C LEU A 11 -10.76 0.70 6.49
N ASP A 12 -9.85 0.86 5.53
CA ASP A 12 -8.65 0.02 5.40
C ASP A 12 -7.82 0.06 6.70
N GLN A 13 -7.58 1.26 7.26
CA GLN A 13 -6.90 1.42 8.55
C GLN A 13 -7.67 0.83 9.73
N LYS A 14 -9.02 0.91 9.73
CA LYS A 14 -9.84 0.27 10.76
C LYS A 14 -9.76 -1.25 10.70
N ILE A 15 -9.76 -1.83 9.49
CA ILE A 15 -9.57 -3.28 9.29
C ILE A 15 -8.18 -3.67 9.80
N ALA A 16 -7.15 -2.95 9.38
CA ALA A 16 -5.77 -3.18 9.81
C ALA A 16 -5.59 -3.08 11.34
N LYS A 17 -6.34 -2.20 12.02
CA LYS A 17 -6.27 -2.04 13.48
C LYS A 17 -6.98 -3.16 14.25
N ASN A 18 -8.10 -3.66 13.74
CA ASN A 18 -9.05 -4.46 14.54
C ASN A 18 -9.10 -5.94 14.16
N VAL A 19 -8.71 -6.31 12.94
CA VAL A 19 -8.79 -7.70 12.49
C VAL A 19 -7.44 -8.38 12.69
N LYS A 20 -7.42 -9.34 13.60
CA LYS A 20 -6.20 -10.08 13.97
C LYS A 20 -5.72 -10.98 12.83
N GLY A 21 -4.40 -11.14 12.74
CA GLY A 21 -3.74 -12.05 11.78
C GLY A 21 -3.60 -11.50 10.37
N ILE A 22 -3.97 -10.24 10.11
CA ILE A 22 -3.68 -9.56 8.84
C ILE A 22 -2.25 -9.04 8.88
N ASP A 23 -1.51 -9.24 7.79
CA ASP A 23 -0.19 -8.60 7.61
C ASP A 23 -0.30 -7.36 6.74
N VAL A 24 -1.17 -7.39 5.71
CA VAL A 24 -1.28 -6.32 4.71
C VAL A 24 -2.73 -6.08 4.28
N VAL A 25 -3.11 -4.81 4.12
CA VAL A 25 -4.34 -4.37 3.48
C VAL A 25 -4.01 -3.59 2.19
N VAL A 26 -4.46 -4.11 1.06
CA VAL A 26 -4.39 -3.47 -0.26
C VAL A 26 -5.75 -2.86 -0.58
N GLY A 27 -5.83 -1.54 -0.50
CA GLY A 27 -7.07 -0.78 -0.59
C GLY A 27 -7.35 -0.10 -1.92
N GLY A 28 -8.52 0.53 -2.00
CA GLY A 28 -8.97 1.35 -3.13
C GLY A 28 -10.08 2.32 -2.72
N HIS A 29 -10.96 2.70 -3.67
CA HIS A 29 -12.12 3.60 -3.48
C HIS A 29 -11.78 5.08 -3.25
N SER A 30 -11.01 5.41 -2.22
CA SER A 30 -10.76 6.80 -1.81
C SER A 30 -9.70 7.52 -2.65
N HIS A 31 -9.17 6.87 -3.70
CA HIS A 31 -8.09 7.38 -4.55
C HIS A 31 -6.90 7.92 -3.73
N THR A 32 -6.58 7.26 -2.61
CA THR A 32 -5.57 7.78 -1.68
C THR A 32 -4.19 7.57 -2.27
N PHE A 33 -3.45 8.67 -2.38
CA PHE A 33 -2.04 8.64 -2.74
C PHE A 33 -1.22 8.58 -1.46
N LEU A 34 -0.46 7.50 -1.29
CA LEU A 34 0.49 7.31 -0.21
C LEU A 34 1.89 7.32 -0.80
N TYR A 35 2.82 8.02 -0.16
CA TYR A 35 4.20 8.12 -0.64
C TYR A 35 5.11 8.55 0.48
N SER A 36 6.28 7.92 0.61
CA SER A 36 7.28 8.26 1.62
C SER A 36 8.36 9.14 1.00
N GLY A 37 8.59 10.33 1.55
CA GLY A 37 9.54 11.30 0.99
C GLY A 37 8.94 12.20 -0.10
N ASN A 38 9.73 12.54 -1.12
CA ASN A 38 9.33 13.50 -2.14
C ASN A 38 8.51 12.82 -3.25
N PRO A 39 7.23 13.19 -3.46
CA PRO A 39 6.41 12.59 -4.50
C PRO A 39 6.92 12.95 -5.91
N PRO A 40 6.81 12.05 -6.89
CA PRO A 40 7.38 12.24 -8.23
C PRO A 40 6.49 13.10 -9.13
N SER A 41 5.32 13.53 -8.65
CA SER A 41 4.36 14.34 -9.40
C SER A 41 3.55 15.24 -8.47
N ARG A 42 2.47 15.83 -8.99
CA ARG A 42 1.66 16.85 -8.31
C ARG A 42 0.76 16.34 -7.19
N GLU A 43 0.53 15.02 -7.09
CA GLU A 43 -0.37 14.47 -6.07
C GLU A 43 0.26 14.63 -4.69
N LYS A 44 -0.54 15.08 -3.71
CA LYS A 44 -0.08 15.29 -2.34
C LYS A 44 -0.30 14.00 -1.53
N PRO A 45 0.75 13.40 -0.96
CA PRO A 45 0.60 12.21 -0.13
C PRO A 45 -0.34 12.47 1.06
N LYS A 46 -1.18 11.49 1.37
CA LYS A 46 -2.04 11.49 2.57
C LYS A 46 -1.41 10.79 3.76
N GLY A 47 -0.28 10.13 3.55
CA GLY A 47 0.50 9.39 4.52
C GLY A 47 1.65 8.70 3.81
N ASP A 48 2.48 8.04 4.61
CA ASP A 48 3.60 7.26 4.13
C ASP A 48 3.12 6.00 3.38
N TYR A 49 3.95 5.53 2.45
CA TYR A 49 3.78 4.24 1.79
C TYR A 49 4.81 3.24 2.33
N PRO A 50 4.38 2.09 2.87
CA PRO A 50 3.02 1.81 3.35
C PRO A 50 2.68 2.66 4.58
N THR A 51 1.40 2.79 4.89
CA THR A 51 0.98 3.29 6.21
C THR A 51 1.00 2.15 7.19
N VAL A 52 1.74 2.31 8.29
CA VAL A 52 1.90 1.29 9.32
C VAL A 52 0.84 1.50 10.40
N VAL A 53 -0.04 0.52 10.58
CA VAL A 53 -1.08 0.52 11.62
C VAL A 53 -0.68 -0.47 12.71
N LYS A 54 -0.50 0.02 13.94
CA LYS A 54 -0.16 -0.83 15.09
C LYS A 54 -1.42 -1.37 15.76
N GLN A 55 -1.52 -2.69 15.93
CA GLN A 55 -2.57 -3.35 16.69
C GLN A 55 -2.27 -3.32 18.20
N ASP A 56 -3.29 -3.55 19.03
CA ASP A 56 -3.11 -3.61 20.49
C ASP A 56 -2.34 -4.86 20.93
N SER A 57 -2.23 -5.88 20.06
CA SER A 57 -1.35 -7.04 20.25
C SER A 57 0.14 -6.69 20.10
N GLY A 58 0.45 -5.51 19.55
CA GLY A 58 1.81 -5.10 19.19
C GLY A 58 2.19 -5.45 17.74
N ASP A 59 1.34 -6.15 17.00
CA ASP A 59 1.56 -6.45 15.58
C ASP A 59 1.41 -5.19 14.73
N GLU A 60 2.17 -5.12 13.63
CA GLU A 60 2.13 -4.03 12.67
C GLU A 60 1.51 -4.52 11.36
N VAL A 61 0.52 -3.79 10.86
CA VAL A 61 -0.19 -4.10 9.62
C VAL A 61 0.03 -2.99 8.60
N LEU A 62 0.42 -3.38 7.40
CA LEU A 62 0.75 -2.43 6.33
C LEU A 62 -0.48 -2.12 5.48
N VAL A 63 -0.81 -0.84 5.31
CA VAL A 63 -1.91 -0.39 4.45
C VAL A 63 -1.34 0.33 3.24
N VAL A 64 -1.75 -0.10 2.04
CA VAL A 64 -1.32 0.49 0.77
C VAL A 64 -2.50 0.88 -0.11
N GLN A 65 -2.36 2.02 -0.80
CA GLN A 65 -3.17 2.43 -1.94
C GLN A 65 -2.25 3.12 -2.97
N ALA A 66 -2.62 3.07 -4.24
CA ALA A 66 -1.83 3.57 -5.36
C ALA A 66 -2.58 4.62 -6.19
N PHE A 67 -3.20 5.60 -5.51
CA PHE A 67 -3.96 6.67 -6.17
C PHE A 67 -5.09 6.12 -7.08
N ALA A 68 -5.18 6.56 -8.33
CA ALA A 68 -6.24 6.24 -9.27
C ALA A 68 -5.80 6.37 -10.74
N TYR A 69 -6.69 5.92 -11.64
CA TYR A 69 -6.61 6.09 -13.10
C TYR A 69 -5.40 5.44 -13.77
N GLY A 70 -4.77 4.45 -13.11
CA GLY A 70 -3.58 3.80 -13.64
C GLY A 70 -2.35 4.71 -13.74
N LYS A 71 -2.36 5.89 -13.11
CA LYS A 71 -1.20 6.80 -13.12
C LYS A 71 -0.01 6.23 -12.35
N TYR A 72 -0.27 5.44 -11.32
CA TYR A 72 0.75 4.80 -10.50
C TYR A 72 0.50 3.30 -10.43
N LEU A 73 1.58 2.52 -10.44
CA LEU A 73 1.59 1.11 -10.09
C LEU A 73 2.04 0.97 -8.64
N GLY A 74 1.19 0.44 -7.75
CA GLY A 74 1.59 0.14 -6.37
C GLY A 74 2.65 -0.95 -6.34
N PHE A 75 3.77 -0.72 -5.66
CA PHE A 75 4.84 -1.69 -5.49
C PHE A 75 5.23 -1.79 -4.00
N LEU A 76 5.03 -2.97 -3.42
CA LEU A 76 5.40 -3.29 -2.04
C LEU A 76 6.14 -4.63 -2.05
N GLN A 77 7.37 -4.61 -1.56
CA GLN A 77 8.19 -5.79 -1.32
C GLN A 77 8.16 -6.11 0.17
N LEU A 78 8.00 -7.40 0.50
CA LEU A 78 7.87 -7.88 1.87
C LEU A 78 8.79 -9.07 2.09
N GLU A 79 9.38 -9.13 3.27
CA GLU A 79 10.10 -10.30 3.76
C GLU A 79 9.31 -10.90 4.92
N PHE A 80 9.20 -12.23 4.92
CA PHE A 80 8.53 -13.00 5.96
C PHE A 80 9.52 -14.01 6.52
N ASP A 81 9.41 -14.30 7.82
CA ASP A 81 10.12 -15.42 8.44
C ASP A 81 9.41 -16.77 8.19
N ASP A 82 10.04 -17.86 8.65
CA ASP A 82 9.50 -19.23 8.51
C ASP A 82 8.17 -19.44 9.26
N ALA A 83 7.83 -18.56 10.21
CA ALA A 83 6.56 -18.55 10.91
C ALA A 83 5.48 -17.72 10.18
N GLY A 84 5.83 -17.11 9.04
CA GLY A 84 4.92 -16.28 8.24
C GLY A 84 4.73 -14.88 8.79
N LYS A 85 5.58 -14.41 9.71
CA LYS A 85 5.55 -13.04 10.25
C LYS A 85 6.38 -12.10 9.39
N GLY A 86 5.81 -10.95 9.04
CA GLY A 86 6.53 -9.91 8.30
C GLY A 86 7.70 -9.34 9.11
N THR A 87 8.89 -9.34 8.52
CA THR A 87 10.13 -8.88 9.16
C THR A 87 10.62 -7.55 8.60
N SER A 88 10.40 -7.30 7.32
CA SER A 88 10.78 -6.04 6.65
C SER A 88 9.86 -5.74 5.47
N TRP A 89 9.83 -4.46 5.07
CA TRP A 89 9.14 -4.01 3.86
C TRP A 89 9.90 -2.89 3.16
N ALA A 90 9.75 -2.83 1.85
CA ALA A 90 10.27 -1.78 1.00
C ALA A 90 9.30 -1.49 -0.16
N GLY A 91 9.51 -0.37 -0.87
CA GLY A 91 8.76 -0.04 -2.07
C GLY A 91 7.97 1.26 -1.96
N GLN A 92 7.48 1.73 -3.11
CA GLN A 92 6.70 2.96 -3.30
C GLN A 92 5.84 2.83 -4.57
N PRO A 93 4.76 3.61 -4.73
CA PRO A 93 4.04 3.65 -6.00
C PRO A 93 4.95 4.17 -7.12
N ILE A 94 5.07 3.38 -8.19
CA ILE A 94 5.85 3.71 -9.38
C ILE A 94 4.98 4.59 -10.29
N VAL A 95 5.45 5.79 -10.63
CA VAL A 95 4.75 6.64 -11.59
C VAL A 95 4.89 6.04 -13.00
N LEU A 96 3.77 5.89 -13.69
CA LEU A 96 3.76 5.45 -15.09
C LEU A 96 3.78 6.68 -15.99
N ASP A 97 4.98 7.23 -16.17
CA ASP A 97 5.23 8.37 -17.07
C ASP A 97 5.93 7.92 -18.37
N LYS A 98 6.45 8.88 -19.14
CA LYS A 98 7.09 8.64 -20.43
C LYS A 98 8.39 7.82 -20.34
N SER A 99 8.93 7.61 -19.15
CA SER A 99 10.12 6.76 -18.94
C SER A 99 9.78 5.26 -18.99
N VAL A 100 8.50 4.89 -18.89
CA VAL A 100 8.05 3.49 -19.00
C VAL A 100 7.49 3.26 -20.40
N GLU A 101 8.08 2.31 -21.13
CA GLU A 101 7.60 1.92 -22.45
C GLU A 101 6.22 1.26 -22.37
N GLN A 102 5.35 1.57 -23.34
CA GLN A 102 4.05 0.92 -23.45
C GLN A 102 4.24 -0.50 -24.01
N GLY A 103 3.69 -1.49 -23.32
CA GLY A 103 3.68 -2.87 -23.80
C GLY A 103 2.93 -3.00 -25.13
N GLU A 104 3.39 -3.92 -25.99
CA GLU A 104 2.73 -4.22 -27.26
C GLU A 104 1.29 -4.69 -27.02
N VAL A 105 0.36 -4.23 -27.86
CA VAL A 105 -1.03 -4.69 -27.82
C VAL A 105 -1.09 -6.02 -28.55
N CYS A 106 -1.43 -7.10 -27.82
CA CYS A 106 -1.65 -8.43 -28.38
C CYS A 106 -2.86 -8.48 -29.32
#